data_AF-A0A2W0CIA0-F1
#
_entry.id   AF-A0A2W0CIA0-F1
#
_cell.length_a   1.000
_cell.length_b   1.000
_cell.length_c   1.000
_cell.angle_alpha   90.00
_cell.angle_beta   90.00
_cell.angle_gamma   90.00
#
_symmetry.space_group_name_H-M   'P 1'
#
loop_
_entity.id
_entity.type
_entity.pdbx_description
1 polymer ?
#
loop_
_entity_poly.entity_id
_entity_poly.type
_entity_poly.pdbx_seq_one_letter_code
_entity_poly.pdbx_strand_id
1 'polypeptide(L)'
;MWRVNSTYEEYTVALKTKLQEELNEFLEAKEKNEQIEELGDLLEVVYSFARSQGTTVEELEHIRKTKHDERGGFDQKIMLVTVQ
;
A
#
# COMPACT_ATOMS: atom_id res chain seq x y z
N MET A 1 -14.10 -2.69 12.92
CA MET A 1 -14.65 -1.56 12.13
C MET A 1 -14.22 -0.27 12.82
N TRP A 2 -13.11 0.33 12.39
CA TRP A 2 -12.57 1.54 13.01
C TRP A 2 -13.35 2.76 12.51
N ARG A 3 -13.99 3.48 13.44
CA ARG A 3 -14.76 4.69 13.14
C ARG A 3 -13.93 5.88 13.61
N VAL A 4 -13.14 6.43 12.70
CA VAL A 4 -12.30 7.61 12.94
C VAL A 4 -13.15 8.85 12.68
N ASN A 5 -13.43 9.61 13.73
CA ASN A 5 -14.24 10.84 13.70
C ASN A 5 -13.30 12.03 13.86
N SER A 6 -12.34 12.13 12.95
CA SER A 6 -11.13 12.92 13.16
C SER A 6 -10.83 13.77 11.94
N THR A 7 -10.20 14.91 12.18
CA THR A 7 -9.75 15.84 11.13
C THR A 7 -8.91 15.12 10.08
N TYR A 8 -8.83 15.66 8.86
CA TYR A 8 -8.07 15.07 7.75
C TYR A 8 -6.64 14.65 8.13
N GLU A 9 -5.99 15.44 9.00
CA GLU A 9 -4.66 15.16 9.53
C GLU A 9 -4.63 13.93 10.44
N GLU A 10 -5.56 13.81 11.37
CA GLU A 10 -5.67 12.65 12.27
C GLU A 10 -5.99 11.36 11.49
N TYR A 11 -6.83 11.43 10.46
CA TYR A 11 -7.10 10.27 9.59
C TYR A 11 -5.86 9.86 8.80
N THR A 12 -5.11 10.82 8.27
CA THR A 12 -3.85 10.56 7.56
C THR A 12 -2.82 9.92 8.49
N VAL A 13 -2.70 10.39 9.74
CA VAL A 13 -1.82 9.80 10.75
C VAL A 13 -2.25 8.36 11.05
N ALA A 14 -3.54 8.11 11.26
CA ALA A 14 -4.06 6.76 11.51
C ALA A 14 -3.75 5.79 10.35
N LEU A 15 -3.91 6.22 9.10
CA LEU A 15 -3.55 5.40 7.94
C LEU A 15 -2.05 5.11 7.87
N LYS A 16 -1.17 6.07 8.24
CA LYS A 16 0.29 5.83 8.26
C LYS A 16 0.67 4.81 9.31
N THR A 17 0.08 4.92 10.51
CA THR A 17 0.25 3.95 11.58
C THR A 17 -0.20 2.57 11.13
N LYS A 18 -1.41 2.49 10.54
CA LYS A 18 -1.95 1.21 10.06
C LYS A 18 -1.08 0.58 8.98
N LEU A 19 -0.60 1.36 8.02
CA LEU A 19 0.32 0.87 6.99
C LEU A 19 1.59 0.24 7.58
N GLN A 20 2.13 0.83 8.64
CA GLN A 20 3.31 0.30 9.31
C GLN A 20 3.00 -0.98 10.11
N GLU A 21 1.83 -1.06 10.73
CA GLU A 21 1.34 -2.26 11.43
C GLU A 21 1.23 -3.44 10.45
N GLU A 22 0.45 -3.30 9.38
CA GLU A 22 0.24 -4.39 8.39
C GLU A 22 1.55 -4.81 7.72
N LEU A 23 2.47 -3.86 7.50
CA LEU A 23 3.79 -4.17 6.96
C LEU A 23 4.60 -5.03 7.92
N ASN A 24 4.55 -4.72 9.22
CA ASN A 24 5.25 -5.52 10.23
C ASN A 24 4.61 -6.91 10.34
N GLU A 25 3.28 -7.00 10.33
CA GLU A 25 2.55 -8.28 10.34
C GLU A 25 2.94 -9.13 9.12
N PHE A 26 2.98 -8.56 7.91
CA PHE A 26 3.47 -9.25 6.71
C PHE A 26 4.90 -9.78 6.85
N LEU A 27 5.81 -8.97 7.43
CA LEU A 27 7.22 -9.33 7.61
C LEU A 27 7.42 -10.40 8.69
N GLU A 28 6.56 -10.43 9.71
CA GLU A 28 6.61 -11.39 10.82
C GLU A 28 5.84 -12.70 10.54
N ALA A 29 4.88 -12.67 9.61
CA ALA A 29 4.08 -13.81 9.20
C ALA A 29 4.94 -14.98 8.73
N LYS A 30 4.72 -16.15 9.32
CA LYS A 30 5.53 -17.36 9.08
C LYS A 30 4.89 -18.27 8.05
N GLU A 31 3.56 -18.30 8.05
CA GLU A 31 2.81 -19.13 7.13
C GLU A 31 2.41 -18.35 5.88
N LYS A 32 2.42 -19.04 4.74
CA LYS A 32 2.07 -18.44 3.46
C LYS A 32 0.67 -17.80 3.49
N ASN A 33 -0.29 -18.42 4.16
CA ASN A 33 -1.66 -17.91 4.19
C ASN A 33 -1.75 -16.59 4.97
N GLU A 34 -1.03 -16.49 6.10
CA GLU A 34 -0.90 -15.25 6.87
C GLU A 34 -0.28 -14.17 5.99
N GLN A 35 0.84 -14.45 5.32
CA GLN A 35 1.47 -13.48 4.41
C GLN A 35 0.54 -12.97 3.31
N ILE A 36 -0.32 -13.82 2.74
CA ILE A 36 -1.31 -13.39 1.73
C ILE A 36 -2.43 -12.53 2.34
N GLU A 37 -2.84 -12.82 3.58
CA GLU A 37 -3.82 -12.03 4.33
C GLU A 37 -3.28 -10.62 4.60
N GLU A 38 -2.06 -10.51 5.14
CA GLU A 38 -1.43 -9.22 5.43
C GLU A 38 -1.15 -8.39 4.15
N LEU A 39 -0.87 -9.04 3.01
CA LEU A 39 -0.80 -8.34 1.71
C LEU A 39 -2.15 -7.76 1.29
N GLY A 40 -3.26 -8.43 1.63
CA GLY A 40 -4.61 -7.92 1.42
C GLY A 40 -4.88 -6.67 2.26
N ASP A 41 -4.49 -6.70 3.53
CA ASP A 41 -4.68 -5.56 4.43
C ASP A 41 -3.79 -4.37 4.05
N LEU A 42 -2.54 -4.62 3.62
CA LEU A 42 -1.69 -3.60 3.01
C LEU A 42 -2.35 -2.92 1.79
N LEU A 43 -2.99 -3.68 0.91
CA LEU A 43 -3.70 -3.13 -0.24
C LEU A 43 -4.89 -2.26 0.19
N GLU A 44 -5.65 -2.69 1.21
CA GLU A 44 -6.78 -1.90 1.73
C GLU A 44 -6.31 -0.56 2.31
N VAL A 45 -5.19 -0.54 3.02
CA VAL A 45 -4.60 0.72 3.54
C VAL A 45 -4.11 1.62 2.41
N VAL A 46 -3.45 1.07 1.38
CA VAL A 46 -2.99 1.82 0.20
C VAL A 46 -4.16 2.45 -0.56
N TYR A 47 -5.25 1.72 -0.78
CA TYR A 47 -6.45 2.26 -1.42
C TYR A 47 -7.16 3.29 -0.57
N SER A 48 -7.20 3.09 0.76
CA SER A 48 -7.72 4.08 1.70
C SER A 48 -6.92 5.38 1.68
N PHE A 49 -5.60 5.30 1.52
CA PHE A 49 -4.73 6.47 1.30
C PHE A 49 -5.03 7.19 0.00
N ALA A 50 -5.12 6.46 -1.12
CA ALA A 50 -5.41 7.07 -2.42
C ALA A 50 -6.72 7.87 -2.36
N ARG A 51 -7.78 7.25 -1.82
CA ARG A 51 -9.09 7.88 -1.65
C ARG A 51 -9.02 9.08 -0.71
N SER A 52 -8.24 9.01 0.37
CA SER A 52 -8.08 10.14 1.29
C SER A 52 -7.43 11.33 0.60
N GLN A 53 -6.49 11.12 -0.31
CA GLN A 53 -5.86 12.18 -1.11
C GLN A 53 -6.71 12.65 -2.32
N GLY A 54 -7.97 12.20 -2.44
CA GLY A 54 -8.84 12.55 -3.56
C GLY A 54 -8.51 11.86 -4.88
N THR A 55 -7.76 10.74 -4.82
CA THR A 55 -7.42 9.90 -5.98
C THR A 55 -8.29 8.64 -6.00
N THR A 56 -8.60 8.14 -7.19
CA THR A 56 -9.32 6.87 -7.36
C THR A 56 -8.35 5.68 -7.36
N VAL A 57 -8.88 4.47 -7.11
CA VAL A 57 -8.06 3.25 -7.18
C VAL A 57 -7.58 3.02 -8.62
N GLU A 58 -8.43 3.35 -9.59
CA GLU A 58 -8.15 3.23 -11.02
C GLU A 58 -7.00 4.14 -11.46
N GLU A 59 -6.96 5.39 -10.98
CA GLU A 59 -5.85 6.32 -11.24
C GLU A 59 -4.55 5.84 -10.58
N LEU A 60 -4.61 5.35 -9.34
CA LEU A 60 -3.44 4.77 -8.67
C LEU A 60 -2.89 3.56 -9.46
N GLU A 61 -3.77 2.67 -9.90
CA GLU A 61 -3.40 1.50 -10.70
C GLU A 61 -2.84 1.89 -12.06
N HIS A 62 -3.36 2.95 -12.68
CA HIS A 62 -2.79 3.49 -13.90
C HIS A 62 -1.35 3.96 -13.68
N ILE A 63 -1.09 4.74 -12.62
CA ILE A 63 0.27 5.17 -12.25
C ILE A 63 1.20 3.97 -11.99
N ARG A 64 0.70 2.93 -11.29
CA ARG A 64 1.47 1.70 -11.01
C ARG A 64 1.86 0.99 -12.31
N LYS A 65 0.92 0.84 -13.25
CA LYS A 65 1.14 0.19 -14.55
C LYS A 65 2.11 0.98 -15.42
N THR A 66 1.94 2.30 -15.53
CA THR A 66 2.86 3.15 -16.29
C THR A 66 4.30 3.02 -15.76
N LYS A 67 4.50 3.00 -14.44
CA LYS A 67 5.83 2.77 -13.84
C LYS A 67 6.40 1.38 -14.14
N HIS A 68 5.55 0.36 -14.13
CA HIS A 68 5.91 -1.02 -14.49
C HIS A 68 6.36 -1.11 -15.95
N ASP A 69 5.63 -0.49 -16.86
CA ASP A 69 5.96 -0.46 -18.28
C ASP A 69 7.26 0.33 -18.55
N GLU A 70 7.46 1.46 -17.85
CA GLU A 70 8.65 2.32 -18.02
C GLU A 70 9.93 1.72 -17.41
N ARG A 71 9.84 1.09 -16.24
CA ARG A 71 11.00 0.70 -15.43
C ARG A 71 11.21 -0.81 -15.36
N GLY A 72 10.30 -1.57 -15.96
CA GLY A 72 10.09 -2.98 -15.63
C GLY A 72 9.38 -3.13 -14.28
N GLY A 73 8.93 -4.35 -14.01
CA GLY A 73 8.37 -4.71 -12.73
C GLY A 73 9.23 -5.69 -11.95
N PHE A 74 8.79 -5.93 -10.71
CA PHE A 74 9.40 -6.93 -9.83
C PHE A 74 9.20 -8.36 -10.35
N ASP A 75 8.22 -8.59 -11.23
CA ASP A 75 8.00 -9.84 -11.98
C ASP A 75 9.14 -10.18 -12.95
N GLN A 76 9.78 -9.16 -13.53
CA GLN A 76 10.98 -9.36 -14.35
C GLN A 76 12.25 -9.56 -13.52
N LYS A 77 12.14 -9.55 -12.17
CA LYS A 77 13.27 -9.49 -11.23
C LYS A 77 14.22 -8.32 -11.49
N ILE A 78 13.77 -7.31 -12.21
CA ILE A 78 14.51 -6.08 -12.44
C ILE A 78 14.22 -5.17 -11.25
N MET A 79 15.15 -5.15 -10.31
CA MET A 79 15.15 -4.16 -9.23
C MET A 79 15.95 -2.96 -9.70
N LEU A 80 15.28 -1.83 -9.93
CA LEU A 80 15.98 -0.57 -10.19
C LEU A 80 16.70 -0.13 -8.92
N VAL A 81 18.02 -0.32 -8.86
CA VAL A 81 18.82 -0.06 -7.64
C VAL A 81 19.14 1.44 -7.47
N THR A 82 18.94 2.30 -8.49
CA THR A 82 19.20 3.73 -8.35
C THR A 82 18.39 4.61 -9.33
N VAL A 83 17.65 5.55 -8.76
CA VAL A 83 17.42 6.90 -9.34
C VAL A 83 17.63 7.87 -8.18
N GLN A 84 18.63 8.75 -8.33
CA GLN A 84 18.84 9.89 -7.43
C GLN A 84 17.77 10.95 -7.66
#